data_AF-A0A1C5RRN8-F1
#
_entry.id   AF-A0A1C5RRN8-F1
#
_cell.length_a   1.000
_cell.length_b   1.000
_cell.length_c   1.000
_cell.angle_alpha   90.00
_cell.angle_beta   90.00
_cell.angle_gamma   90.00
#
_symmetry.space_group_name_H-M   'P 1'
#
loop_
_entity.id
_entity.type
_entity.pdbx_description
1 polymer ?
#
loop_
_entity_poly.entity_id
_entity_poly.type
_entity_poly.pdbx_seq_one_letter_code
_entity_poly.pdbx_strand_id
1 'polypeptide(L)'
;MRDTKRKIQNMQTAIDNCRDEKLKFELQQEFDRKSYLLKKQNTAYKQYCEDNNLKPYAERLKTAKWDREQAMKAAGAARRYENAKKSN
;
A
#
# COMPACT_ATOMS: atom_id res chain seq x y z
N MET A 1 -8.77 3.99 -1.67
CA MET A 1 -8.35 2.72 -1.03
C MET A 1 -8.25 1.57 -2.02
N ARG A 2 -9.36 1.09 -2.61
CA ARG A 2 -9.35 -0.09 -3.49
C ARG A 2 -8.46 0.09 -4.70
N ASP A 3 -8.48 1.27 -5.33
CA ASP A 3 -7.64 1.52 -6.50
C ASP A 3 -6.15 1.53 -6.13
N THR A 4 -5.81 2.05 -4.95
CA THR A 4 -4.45 1.97 -4.41
C THR A 4 -4.04 0.52 -4.16
N LYS A 5 -4.93 -0.31 -3.59
CA LYS A 5 -4.70 -1.75 -3.42
C LYS A 5 -4.46 -2.46 -4.75
N ARG A 6 -5.31 -2.21 -5.76
CA ARG A 6 -5.16 -2.76 -7.12
C ARG A 6 -3.83 -2.35 -7.76
N LYS A 7 -3.44 -1.08 -7.63
CA LYS A 7 -2.15 -0.58 -8.14
C LYS A 7 -0.97 -1.28 -7.47
N ILE A 8 -1.03 -1.46 -6.14
CA ILE A 8 0.00 -2.19 -5.38
C ILE A 8 0.09 -3.65 -5.86
N GLN A 9 -1.04 -4.33 -6.08
CA GLN A 9 -1.05 -5.71 -6.62
C GLN A 9 -0.40 -5.77 -8.01
N ASN A 10 -0.79 -4.87 -8.92
CA ASN A 10 -0.21 -4.83 -10.27
C ASN A 10 1.30 -4.52 -10.24
N MET A 11 1.73 -3.62 -9.36
CA MET A 11 3.15 -3.31 -9.17
C MET A 11 3.93 -4.49 -8.60
N GLN A 12 3.37 -5.23 -7.63
CA GLN A 12 3.99 -6.45 -7.13
C GLN A 12 4.19 -7.46 -8.27
N THR A 13 3.15 -7.69 -9.08
CA THR A 13 3.26 -8.56 -10.26
C THR A 13 4.31 -8.08 -11.25
N ALA A 14 4.42 -6.76 -11.48
CA ALA A 14 5.44 -6.21 -12.35
C ALA A 14 6.86 -6.42 -11.78
N ILE A 15 7.07 -6.20 -10.49
CA ILE A 15 8.34 -6.42 -9.80
C ILE A 15 8.76 -7.89 -9.87
N ASP A 16 7.82 -8.81 -9.62
CA ASP A 16 8.07 -10.25 -9.60
C ASP A 16 8.49 -10.79 -10.98
N ASN A 17 8.03 -10.14 -12.06
CA ASN A 17 8.33 -10.53 -13.45
C ASN A 17 9.43 -9.68 -14.10
N CYS A 18 9.96 -8.65 -13.43
CA CYS A 18 10.97 -7.76 -13.99
C CYS A 18 12.36 -8.41 -13.91
N ARG A 19 13.02 -8.56 -15.08
CA ARG A 19 14.39 -9.10 -15.21
C ARG A 19 15.47 -8.02 -15.17
N ASP A 20 15.12 -6.78 -15.50
CA ASP A 20 16.02 -5.64 -15.42
C ASP A 20 16.08 -5.14 -13.97
N GLU A 21 17.25 -5.24 -13.35
CA GLU A 21 17.46 -4.86 -11.95
C GLU A 21 17.29 -3.36 -11.70
N LYS A 22 17.67 -2.51 -12.67
CA LYS A 22 17.49 -1.05 -12.54
C LYS A 22 16.01 -0.70 -12.57
N LEU A 23 15.28 -1.24 -13.56
CA LEU A 23 13.84 -1.03 -13.67
C LEU A 23 13.10 -1.60 -12.45
N LYS A 24 13.52 -2.77 -11.97
CA LYS A 24 12.95 -3.40 -10.76
C LYS A 24 13.14 -2.52 -9.53
N PHE A 25 14.30 -1.89 -9.37
CA PHE A 25 14.55 -0.95 -8.29
C PHE A 25 13.63 0.28 -8.35
N GLU A 26 13.45 0.86 -9.54
CA GLU A 26 12.50 1.98 -9.74
C GLU A 26 11.06 1.58 -9.42
N LEU A 27 10.63 0.40 -9.88
CA LEU A 27 9.31 -0.17 -9.55
C LEU A 27 9.15 -0.41 -8.05
N GLN A 28 10.19 -0.87 -7.36
CA GLN A 28 10.17 -1.09 -5.92
C GLN A 28 10.02 0.22 -5.14
N GLN A 29 10.66 1.30 -5.58
CA GLN A 29 10.49 2.63 -4.97
C GLN A 29 9.06 3.15 -5.13
N GLU A 30 8.47 3.00 -6.32
CA GLU A 30 7.07 3.37 -6.56
C GLU A 30 6.11 2.52 -5.74
N PHE A 31 6.36 1.21 -5.63
CA PHE A 31 5.60 0.29 -4.78
C PHE A 31 5.64 0.73 -3.31
N ASP A 32 6.82 1.08 -2.80
CA ASP A 32 7.02 1.55 -1.43
C ASP A 32 6.27 2.88 -1.19
N ARG A 33 6.33 3.81 -2.15
CA ARG A 33 5.57 5.08 -2.11
C ARG A 33 4.05 4.87 -2.11
N LYS A 34 3.53 4.00 -2.99
CA LYS A 34 2.08 3.69 -3.05
C LYS A 34 1.61 2.96 -1.80
N SER A 35 2.44 2.08 -1.25
CA SER A 35 2.16 1.39 0.01
C SER A 35 2.05 2.38 1.18
N TYR A 36 2.95 3.36 1.25
CA TYR A 36 2.86 4.45 2.22
C TYR A 36 1.58 5.30 2.03
N LEU A 37 1.20 5.60 0.78
CA LEU A 37 -0.07 6.28 0.50
C LEU A 37 -1.27 5.45 0.99
N LEU A 38 -1.29 4.14 0.76
CA LEU A 38 -2.37 3.28 1.26
C LEU A 38 -2.45 3.32 2.80
N LYS A 39 -1.31 3.30 3.49
CA LYS A 39 -1.26 3.46 4.96
C LYS A 39 -1.90 4.77 5.40
N LYS A 40 -1.51 5.90 4.79
CA LYS A 40 -2.08 7.23 5.09
C LYS A 40 -3.58 7.28 4.85
N GLN A 41 -4.02 6.77 3.69
CA GLN A 41 -5.43 6.72 3.36
C GLN A 41 -6.19 5.93 4.44
N ASN A 42 -5.73 4.72 4.80
CA ASN A 42 -6.37 3.90 5.83
C ASN A 42 -6.45 4.61 7.19
N THR A 43 -5.39 5.29 7.61
CA THR A 43 -5.38 6.08 8.85
C THR A 43 -6.42 7.20 8.79
N ALA A 44 -6.43 7.98 7.71
CA ALA A 44 -7.40 9.08 7.54
C ALA A 44 -8.85 8.58 7.54
N TYR A 45 -9.12 7.43 6.91
CA TYR A 45 -10.46 6.84 6.92
C TYR A 45 -10.88 6.38 8.31
N LYS A 46 -9.97 5.74 9.07
CA LYS A 46 -10.26 5.34 10.45
C LYS A 46 -10.57 6.56 11.33
N GLN A 47 -9.74 7.60 11.23
CA GLN A 47 -9.96 8.85 11.97
C GLN A 47 -11.32 9.47 11.62
N TYR A 48 -11.64 9.57 10.33
CA TYR A 48 -12.94 10.07 9.89
C TYR A 48 -14.11 9.26 10.50
N CYS A 49 -13.99 7.93 10.53
CA CYS A 49 -15.00 7.09 11.16
C CYS A 49 -15.11 7.34 12.66
N GLU A 50 -13.99 7.46 13.38
CA GLU A 50 -13.96 7.75 14.81
C GLU A 50 -14.57 9.12 15.13
N ASP A 51 -14.17 10.17 14.42
CA ASP A 51 -14.65 11.54 14.60
C ASP A 51 -16.16 11.67 14.37
N ASN A 52 -16.72 10.82 13.52
CA ASN A 52 -18.14 10.85 13.14
C ASN A 52 -18.96 9.73 13.83
N ASN A 53 -18.38 9.00 14.78
CA ASN A 53 -19.01 7.85 15.45
C ASN A 53 -19.58 6.80 14.46
N LEU A 54 -18.87 6.58 13.35
CA LEU A 54 -19.23 5.64 12.30
C LEU A 54 -18.44 4.34 12.47
N LYS A 55 -19.09 3.20 12.15
CA LYS A 55 -18.38 1.92 12.05
C LYS A 55 -17.60 1.84 10.72
N PRO A 56 -16.30 1.48 10.73
CA PRO A 56 -15.54 1.27 9.51
C PRO A 56 -16.14 0.16 8.65
N TYR A 57 -16.37 0.43 7.36
CA TYR A 57 -17.05 -0.52 6.48
C TYR A 57 -16.04 -1.37 5.69
N ALA A 58 -15.55 -2.44 6.33
CA ALA A 58 -14.50 -3.30 5.79
C ALA A 58 -14.89 -3.98 4.45
N GLU A 59 -16.14 -4.39 4.29
CA GLU A 59 -16.60 -5.11 3.09
C GLU A 59 -16.52 -4.24 1.81
N ARG A 60 -16.83 -2.94 1.89
CA ARG A 60 -16.66 -2.02 0.74
C ARG A 60 -15.20 -1.79 0.37
N LEU A 61 -14.28 -1.99 1.31
CA LEU A 61 -12.84 -1.82 1.11
C LEU A 61 -12.16 -3.13 0.68
N LYS A 62 -12.91 -4.23 0.60
CA LYS A 62 -12.44 -5.50 0.08
C LYS A 62 -12.09 -5.35 -1.39
N THR A 63 -11.00 -6.01 -1.80
CA THR A 63 -10.52 -6.04 -3.18
C THR A 63 -10.18 -7.49 -3.48
N ALA A 64 -10.52 -7.97 -4.68
CA ALA A 64 -10.21 -9.33 -5.07
C ALA A 64 -8.71 -9.61 -4.94
N LYS A 65 -8.35 -10.79 -4.44
CA LYS A 65 -6.95 -11.23 -4.23
C LYS A 65 -6.13 -10.32 -3.28
N TRP A 66 -6.78 -9.50 -2.46
CA TRP A 66 -6.12 -8.73 -1.40
C TRP A 66 -6.20 -9.50 -0.09
N ASP A 67 -5.18 -10.29 0.20
CA ASP A 67 -5.09 -11.16 1.39
C ASP A 67 -4.15 -10.56 2.46
N ARG A 68 -3.89 -11.37 3.49
CA ARG A 68 -3.01 -11.01 4.61
C ARG A 68 -1.56 -10.82 4.15
N GLU A 69 -1.06 -11.65 3.25
CA GLU A 69 0.33 -11.55 2.77
C GLU A 69 0.55 -10.22 2.04
N GLN A 70 -0.39 -9.86 1.18
CA GLN A 70 -0.34 -8.63 0.39
C GLN A 70 -0.43 -7.40 1.30
N ALA A 71 -1.26 -7.48 2.33
CA ALA A 71 -1.34 -6.45 3.37
C ALA A 71 -0.02 -6.31 4.16
N MET A 72 0.63 -7.42 4.51
CA MET A 72 1.90 -7.41 5.26
C MET A 72 3.05 -6.87 4.40
N LYS A 73 3.15 -7.26 3.12
CA LYS A 73 4.13 -6.71 2.18
C LYS A 73 3.98 -5.20 2.02
N ALA A 74 2.76 -4.72 1.77
CA ALA A 74 2.48 -3.29 1.69
C ALA A 74 2.80 -2.56 3.02
N ALA A 75 2.51 -3.17 4.18
CA ALA A 75 2.85 -2.57 5.47
C ALA A 75 4.37 -2.45 5.66
N GLY A 76 5.15 -3.47 5.30
CA GLY A 76 6.62 -3.41 5.33
C GLY A 76 7.18 -2.35 4.39
N ALA A 77 6.68 -2.29 3.17
CA ALA A 77 7.05 -1.30 2.15
C ALA A 77 6.74 0.14 2.58
N ALA A 78 5.57 0.37 3.18
CA ALA A 78 5.21 1.66 3.75
C ALA A 78 6.19 2.11 4.85
N ARG A 79 6.66 1.17 5.70
CA ARG A 79 7.65 1.45 6.75
C ARG A 79 9.02 1.79 6.17
N ARG A 80 9.48 1.04 5.16
CA ARG A 80 10.74 1.35 4.45
C ARG A 80 10.71 2.75 3.86
N TYR A 81 9.65 3.10 3.14
CA TYR A 81 9.48 4.44 2.57
C TYR A 81 9.47 5.52 3.65
N GLU A 82 8.72 5.30 4.74
CA GLU A 82 8.64 6.24 5.85
C GLU A 82 10.01 6.48 6.52
N ASN A 83 10.80 5.43 6.71
CA ASN A 83 12.14 5.53 7.27
C ASN A 83 13.09 6.25 6.32
N ALA A 84 13.09 5.89 5.03
CA ALA A 84 13.89 6.58 4.01
C ALA A 84 13.58 8.07 3.94
N LYS A 85 12.30 8.46 4.12
CA LYS A 85 11.90 9.86 4.18
C LYS A 85 12.38 10.59 5.44
N LYS A 86 12.55 9.89 6.56
CA LYS A 86 13.02 10.48 7.84
C LYS A 86 14.53 10.63 7.91
N SER A 87 15.27 9.83 7.13
CA SER A 87 16.74 9.85 7.06
C SER A 87 17.30 10.86 6.06
N ASN A 88 16.43 11.56 5.32
CA ASN A 88 16.73 12.72 4.47
C ASN A 88 16.21 13.99 5.13
#